data_AF-A0A7S1E941-F1
#
_entry.id   AF-A0A7S1E941-F1
#
_cell.length_a   1.000
_cell.length_b   1.000
_cell.length_c   1.000
_cell.angle_alpha   90.00
_cell.angle_beta   90.00
_cell.angle_gamma   90.00
#
_symmetry.space_group_name_H-M   'P 1'
#
loop_
_entity.id
_entity.type
_entity.pdbx_description
1 polymer ?
#
loop_
_entity_poly.entity_id
_entity_poly.type
_entity_poly.pdbx_seq_one_letter_code
_entity_poly.pdbx_strand_id
1 'polypeptide(L)'
;FSDFLPLSSSLSSSMSRSRRGVTTASAASLPEHVREGLKALVESDPGTVADMLDADELSTETLLDKLAQVMKVNSLSAGAVLARFFSEGLLSQHAVSIGKSGKGNAATLSDRIVATWKPGSK
;
A
#
# COMPACT_ATOMS: atom_id res chain seq x y z
N PHE A 1 -67.10 12.29 21.80
CA PHE A 1 -65.75 12.87 21.80
C PHE A 1 -64.87 11.93 22.60
N SER A 2 -64.40 10.89 21.91
CA SER A 2 -63.56 9.82 22.43
C SER A 2 -62.52 9.53 21.36
N ASP A 3 -61.35 9.04 21.77
CA ASP A 3 -60.16 8.75 20.96
C ASP A 3 -59.08 9.85 20.95
N PHE A 4 -58.38 9.86 22.09
CA PHE A 4 -57.06 10.45 22.28
C PHE A 4 -56.01 9.53 21.63
N LEU A 5 -55.19 10.09 20.76
CA LEU A 5 -54.15 9.41 19.99
C LEU A 5 -53.05 8.81 20.90
N PRO A 6 -52.47 7.63 20.55
CA PRO A 6 -51.34 7.07 21.29
C PRO A 6 -50.03 7.81 20.98
N LEU A 7 -49.47 8.44 22.01
CA LEU A 7 -48.06 8.85 22.08
C LEU A 7 -47.20 7.61 22.38
N SER A 8 -46.53 7.05 21.37
CA SER A 8 -45.19 6.48 21.55
C SER A 8 -44.55 6.18 20.19
N SER A 9 -43.54 6.95 19.83
CA SER A 9 -42.58 6.60 18.78
C SER A 9 -41.19 6.97 19.28
N SER A 10 -40.73 6.21 20.27
CA SER A 10 -39.30 6.08 20.56
C SER A 10 -38.78 4.93 19.75
N LEU A 11 -37.91 5.20 18.77
CA LEU A 11 -36.85 4.28 18.37
C LEU A 11 -35.77 5.08 17.62
N SER A 12 -34.86 5.58 18.45
CA SER A 12 -33.44 5.85 18.21
C SER A 12 -32.94 5.36 16.83
N SER A 13 -32.69 6.31 15.92
CA SER A 13 -31.83 6.08 14.76
C SER A 13 -30.41 5.82 15.25
N SER A 14 -30.14 4.54 15.55
CA SER A 14 -28.82 4.09 15.95
C SER A 14 -27.90 4.13 14.74
N MET A 15 -26.99 5.09 14.82
CA MET A 15 -25.81 5.32 14.01
C MET A 15 -25.27 4.07 13.31
N SER A 16 -25.15 4.21 11.99
CA SER A 16 -24.23 3.49 11.12
C SER A 16 -22.84 3.34 11.75
N ARG A 17 -22.61 2.22 12.42
CA ARG A 17 -21.25 1.76 12.73
C ARG A 17 -20.90 0.66 11.75
N SER A 18 -20.36 1.14 10.63
CA SER A 18 -19.27 0.55 9.87
C SER A 18 -18.56 -0.56 10.64
N ARG A 19 -19.01 -1.81 10.46
CA ARG A 19 -18.20 -3.00 10.72
C ARG A 19 -17.56 -3.38 9.40
N ARG A 20 -16.55 -2.60 9.00
CA ARG A 20 -15.53 -3.11 8.09
C ARG A 20 -14.82 -4.19 8.89
N GLY A 21 -15.04 -5.45 8.53
CA GLY A 21 -14.42 -6.58 9.17
C GLY A 21 -12.91 -6.40 9.16
N VAL A 22 -12.32 -6.23 10.35
CA VAL A 22 -10.92 -6.58 10.58
C VAL A 22 -10.87 -8.10 10.53
N THR A 23 -10.70 -8.64 9.33
CA THR A 23 -10.13 -9.97 9.18
C THR A 23 -8.68 -9.84 9.62
N THR A 24 -8.34 -10.56 10.68
CA THR A 24 -6.97 -10.84 11.10
C THR A 24 -6.21 -11.47 9.93
N ALA A 25 -5.57 -10.65 9.11
CA ALA A 25 -4.61 -11.08 8.10
C ALA A 25 -3.32 -11.46 8.81
N SER A 26 -3.29 -12.69 9.30
CA SER A 26 -2.09 -13.41 9.71
C SER A 26 -1.13 -13.42 8.53
N ALA A 27 0.00 -12.69 8.63
CA ALA A 27 1.28 -12.81 7.90
C ALA A 27 1.33 -13.26 6.40
N ALA A 28 0.23 -13.38 5.68
CA ALA A 28 0.10 -13.93 4.34
C ALA A 28 -1.05 -13.17 3.66
N SER A 29 -0.92 -12.61 2.47
CA SER A 29 0.14 -12.61 1.49
C SER A 29 0.08 -11.20 0.90
N LEU A 30 1.20 -10.48 0.79
CA LEU A 30 1.21 -9.35 -0.14
C LEU A 30 0.65 -9.89 -1.47
N PRO A 31 -0.28 -9.18 -2.13
CA PRO A 31 -0.81 -9.66 -3.40
C PRO A 31 0.37 -10.00 -4.32
N GLU A 32 0.33 -11.16 -4.97
CA GLU A 32 1.50 -11.70 -5.70
C GLU A 32 2.09 -10.67 -6.67
N HIS A 33 1.24 -9.92 -7.35
CA HIS A 33 1.62 -8.83 -8.25
C HIS A 33 2.33 -7.65 -7.55
N VAL A 34 1.97 -7.33 -6.30
CA VAL A 34 2.70 -6.33 -5.48
C VAL A 34 4.06 -6.88 -5.09
N ARG A 35 4.14 -8.17 -4.76
CA ARG A 35 5.41 -8.83 -4.42
C ARG A 35 6.37 -8.86 -5.61
N GLU A 36 5.86 -9.20 -6.81
CA GLU A 36 6.63 -9.13 -8.06
C GLU A 36 7.09 -7.71 -8.37
N GLY A 37 6.22 -6.72 -8.18
CA GLY A 37 6.56 -5.32 -8.37
C GLY A 37 7.65 -4.82 -7.42
N LEU A 38 7.54 -5.17 -6.13
CA LEU A 38 8.59 -4.89 -5.14
C LEU A 38 9.89 -5.62 -5.49
N LYS A 39 9.80 -6.86 -5.99
CA LYS A 39 10.98 -7.63 -6.42
C LYS A 39 11.71 -6.93 -7.57
N ALA A 40 10.98 -6.45 -8.57
CA ALA A 40 11.56 -5.69 -9.68
C ALA A 40 12.23 -4.38 -9.22
N LEU A 41 11.69 -3.73 -8.19
CA LEU A 41 12.32 -2.55 -7.57
C LEU A 41 13.64 -2.92 -6.87
N VAL A 42 13.64 -4.00 -6.07
CA VAL A 42 14.83 -4.49 -5.37
C VAL A 42 15.91 -4.94 -6.36
N GLU A 43 15.52 -5.61 -7.45
CA GLU A 43 16.47 -6.02 -8.50
C GLU A 43 17.03 -4.83 -9.29
N SER A 44 16.25 -3.75 -9.43
CA SER A 44 16.71 -2.51 -10.10
C SER A 44 17.81 -1.82 -9.30
N ASP A 45 17.66 -1.71 -7.98
CA ASP A 45 18.59 -0.99 -7.11
C ASP A 45 18.62 -1.58 -5.68
N PRO A 46 19.29 -2.73 -5.46
CA PRO A 46 19.28 -3.41 -4.17
C PRO A 46 20.03 -2.61 -3.10
N GLY A 47 21.06 -1.85 -3.48
CA GLY A 47 21.84 -1.01 -2.57
C GLY A 47 21.01 0.09 -1.92
N THR A 48 20.18 0.79 -2.69
CA THR A 48 19.32 1.86 -2.14
C THR A 48 18.21 1.30 -1.25
N VAL A 49 17.66 0.13 -1.59
CA VAL A 49 16.66 -0.53 -0.75
C VAL A 49 17.30 -1.02 0.57
N ALA A 50 18.51 -1.57 0.52
CA ALA A 50 19.24 -2.01 1.70
C ALA A 50 19.60 -0.84 2.63
N ASP A 51 20.08 0.27 2.07
CA ASP A 51 20.39 1.51 2.80
C ASP A 51 19.13 2.07 3.48
N MET A 52 17.99 2.07 2.78
CA MET A 52 16.71 2.51 3.35
C MET A 52 16.21 1.61 4.50
N LEU A 53 16.44 0.30 4.40
CA LEU A 53 15.98 -0.69 5.39
C LEU A 53 17.00 -0.96 6.50
N ASP A 54 18.11 -0.22 6.54
CA ASP A 54 19.28 -0.47 7.38
C ASP A 54 19.59 -1.98 7.39
N ALA A 55 19.74 -2.56 6.20
CA ALA A 55 19.98 -3.99 6.01
C ALA A 55 21.43 -4.26 5.60
N ASP A 56 22.16 -4.99 6.44
CA ASP A 56 23.48 -5.54 6.09
C ASP A 56 23.41 -6.60 4.98
N GLU A 57 22.25 -7.24 4.82
CA GLU A 57 22.05 -8.30 3.84
C GLU A 57 21.31 -7.80 2.60
N LEU A 58 21.99 -7.88 1.44
CA LEU A 58 21.49 -7.47 0.11
C LEU A 58 20.64 -8.57 -0.58
N SER A 59 20.22 -9.59 0.17
CA SER A 59 19.41 -10.67 -0.38
C SER A 59 18.00 -10.16 -0.73
N THR A 60 17.57 -10.37 -1.97
CA THR A 60 16.27 -9.91 -2.47
C THR A 60 15.11 -10.35 -1.59
N GLU A 61 15.10 -11.62 -1.17
CA GLU A 61 14.04 -12.17 -0.31
C GLU A 61 14.05 -11.50 1.08
N THR A 62 15.23 -11.27 1.68
CA THR A 62 15.36 -10.58 2.96
C THR A 62 14.87 -9.13 2.88
N LEU A 63 15.22 -8.41 1.80
CA LEU A 63 14.77 -7.04 1.58
C LEU A 63 13.25 -6.96 1.34
N LEU A 64 12.69 -7.94 0.62
CA LEU A 64 11.24 -8.05 0.42
C LEU A 64 10.48 -8.33 1.72
N ASP A 65 10.98 -9.23 2.56
CA ASP A 65 10.39 -9.52 3.87
C ASP A 65 10.44 -8.30 4.78
N LYS A 66 11.58 -7.58 4.80
CA LYS A 66 11.70 -6.32 5.55
C LYS A 66 10.72 -5.24 5.03
N LEU A 67 10.59 -5.08 3.71
CA LEU A 67 9.61 -4.16 3.11
C LEU A 67 8.17 -4.53 3.49
N ALA A 68 7.83 -5.81 3.42
CA ALA A 68 6.53 -6.33 3.83
C ALA A 68 6.27 -6.07 5.32
N GLN A 69 7.30 -6.22 6.15
CA GLN A 69 7.24 -5.91 7.58
C GLN A 69 7.03 -4.41 7.83
N VAL A 70 7.74 -3.53 7.12
CA VAL A 70 7.56 -2.06 7.21
C VAL A 70 6.14 -1.66 6.83
N MET A 71 5.61 -2.21 5.73
CA MET A 71 4.22 -2.02 5.29
C MET A 71 3.23 -2.44 6.38
N LYS A 72 3.46 -3.60 7.00
CA LYS A 72 2.59 -4.16 8.04
C LYS A 72 2.62 -3.35 9.33
N VAL A 73 3.80 -3.06 9.86
CA VAL A 73 3.97 -2.32 11.13
C VAL A 73 3.36 -0.92 11.04
N ASN A 74 3.52 -0.27 9.88
CA ASN A 74 3.00 1.09 9.67
C ASN A 74 1.61 1.13 9.03
N SER A 75 1.01 -0.03 8.72
CA SER A 75 -0.25 -0.14 7.96
C SER A 75 -0.25 0.70 6.68
N LEU A 76 0.85 0.68 5.93
CA LEU A 76 1.06 1.44 4.71
C LEU A 76 0.80 0.60 3.46
N SER A 77 0.24 1.23 2.43
CA SER A 77 0.23 0.66 1.08
C SER A 77 1.62 0.71 0.45
N ALA A 78 1.87 -0.10 -0.57
CA ALA A 78 3.16 -0.10 -1.25
C ALA A 78 3.49 1.27 -1.85
N GLY A 79 2.48 1.98 -2.39
CA GLY A 79 2.65 3.34 -2.91
C GLY A 79 3.02 4.35 -1.83
N ALA A 80 2.48 4.19 -0.62
CA ALA A 80 2.82 5.04 0.51
C ALA A 80 4.23 4.76 1.07
N VAL A 81 4.69 3.50 1.03
CA VAL A 81 6.08 3.16 1.36
C VAL A 81 7.03 3.77 0.33
N LEU A 82 6.77 3.55 -0.96
CA LEU A 82 7.54 4.14 -2.03
C LEU A 82 7.65 5.67 -1.90
N ALA A 83 6.52 6.36 -1.69
CA ALA A 83 6.49 7.81 -1.59
C ALA A 83 7.21 8.38 -0.34
N ARG A 84 7.28 7.61 0.75
CA ARG A 84 7.85 8.07 2.03
C ARG A 84 9.32 7.77 2.17
N PHE A 85 9.75 6.63 1.65
CA PHE A 85 11.07 6.08 1.92
C PHE A 85 12.02 6.20 0.72
N PHE A 86 11.49 6.37 -0.49
CA PHE A 86 12.31 6.51 -1.69
C PHE A 86 12.30 7.94 -2.21
N SER A 87 13.46 8.38 -2.69
CA SER A 87 13.61 9.70 -3.28
C SER A 87 12.88 9.81 -4.63
N GLU A 88 12.44 11.03 -4.97
CA GLU A 88 11.80 11.30 -6.26
C GLU A 88 12.70 10.92 -7.45
N GLY A 89 14.02 11.11 -7.32
CA GLY A 89 14.99 10.74 -8.35
C GLY A 89 14.98 9.24 -8.66
N LEU A 90 15.03 8.39 -7.63
CA LEU A 90 14.99 6.95 -7.82
C LEU A 90 13.64 6.50 -8.40
N LEU A 91 12.53 7.00 -7.84
CA LEU A 91 11.20 6.69 -8.35
C LEU A 91 11.02 7.15 -9.81
N SER A 92 11.61 8.27 -10.19
CA SER A 92 11.59 8.79 -11.56
C SER A 92 12.34 7.86 -12.50
N GLN A 93 13.54 7.43 -12.11
CA GLN A 93 14.41 6.56 -12.89
C GLN A 93 13.79 5.15 -13.05
N HIS A 94 13.22 4.60 -11.98
CA HIS A 94 12.50 3.33 -12.03
C HIS A 94 11.21 3.44 -12.84
N ALA A 95 10.46 4.54 -12.74
CA ALA A 95 9.28 4.76 -13.57
C ALA A 95 9.65 4.78 -15.07
N VAL A 96 10.77 5.41 -15.44
CA VAL A 96 11.27 5.42 -16.82
C VAL A 96 11.71 4.03 -17.28
N SER A 97 12.37 3.24 -16.42
CA SER A 97 12.82 1.89 -16.78
C SER A 97 11.66 0.94 -17.09
N ILE A 98 10.52 1.10 -16.41
CA ILE A 98 9.27 0.36 -16.69
C ILE A 98 8.41 1.00 -17.80
N GLY A 99 8.95 1.94 -18.57
CA GLY A 99 8.26 2.58 -19.70
C GLY A 99 7.16 3.57 -19.30
N LYS A 100 7.18 4.08 -18.08
CA LYS A 100 6.25 5.10 -17.58
C LYS A 100 6.94 6.48 -17.54
N SER A 101 6.14 7.54 -17.41
CA SER A 101 6.69 8.89 -17.25
C SER A 101 7.44 9.01 -15.91
N GLY A 102 8.63 9.60 -15.93
CA GLY A 102 9.39 9.97 -14.72
C GLY A 102 9.01 11.33 -14.12
N LYS A 103 7.96 12.01 -14.61
CA LYS A 103 7.54 13.33 -14.12
C LYS A 103 6.55 13.25 -12.96
N GLY A 104 6.75 14.09 -11.95
CA GLY A 104 5.83 14.32 -10.84
C GLY A 104 6.50 14.08 -9.49
N ASN A 105 5.80 14.42 -8.41
CA ASN A 105 6.30 14.21 -7.05
C ASN A 105 6.37 12.72 -6.68
N ALA A 106 7.08 12.40 -5.59
CA ALA A 106 7.25 11.02 -5.09
C ALA A 106 5.93 10.23 -4.96
N ALA A 107 4.86 10.86 -4.48
CA ALA A 107 3.54 10.22 -4.37
C ALA A 107 2.93 9.88 -5.74
N THR A 108 3.06 10.78 -6.72
CA THR A 108 2.55 10.54 -8.07
C THR A 108 3.34 9.44 -8.78
N LEU A 109 4.66 9.43 -8.59
CA LEU A 109 5.53 8.40 -9.16
C LEU A 109 5.28 7.04 -8.53
N SER A 110 5.12 6.98 -7.21
CA SER A 110 4.83 5.73 -6.52
C SER A 110 3.47 5.15 -6.91
N ASP A 111 2.41 5.96 -6.99
CA ASP A 111 1.11 5.50 -7.47
C ASP A 111 1.17 5.00 -8.91
N ARG A 112 1.98 5.64 -9.77
CA ARG A 112 2.18 5.22 -11.16
C ARG A 112 2.91 3.89 -11.27
N ILE A 113 3.95 3.68 -10.45
CA ILE A 113 4.68 2.42 -10.37
C ILE A 113 3.74 1.33 -9.85
N VAL A 114 3.04 1.55 -8.74
CA VAL A 114 2.12 0.56 -8.18
C VAL A 114 0.94 0.27 -9.11
N ALA A 115 0.51 1.23 -9.92
CA ALA A 115 -0.51 1.01 -10.93
C ALA A 115 -0.07 0.01 -12.01
N THR A 116 1.22 -0.13 -12.30
CA THR A 116 1.72 -1.16 -13.24
C THR A 116 1.62 -2.56 -12.67
N TRP A 117 1.58 -2.67 -11.34
CA TRP A 117 1.46 -3.93 -10.64
C TRP A 117 0.01 -4.45 -10.63
N LYS A 118 -0.98 -3.69 -11.11
CA LYS A 118 -2.39 -4.17 -11.09
C LYS A 118 -2.59 -5.37 -12.02
N PRO A 119 -3.30 -6.43 -11.55
CA PRO A 119 -3.61 -7.57 -12.39
C PRO A 119 -4.50 -7.11 -13.56
N GLY A 120 -4.02 -7.31 -14.80
CA GLY A 120 -4.69 -6.88 -16.02
C GLY A 120 -4.06 -5.68 -16.74
N SER A 121 -2.96 -5.12 -16.24
CA SER A 121 -2.10 -4.19 -16.99
C SER A 121 -1.26 -4.97 -18.02
N LYS A 122 -1.86 -5.40 -19.12
CA LYS A 122 -1.14 -5.92 -20.28
C LYS A 122 -1.61 -5.22 -21.54
#